data_AF-A0A806LK64-F1
#
_entry.id   AF-A0A806LK64-F1
#
_cell.length_a   1.000
_cell.length_b   1.000
_cell.length_c   1.000
_cell.angle_alpha   90.00
_cell.angle_beta   90.00
_cell.angle_gamma   90.00
#
_symmetry.space_group_name_H-M   'P 1'
#
loop_
_entity.id
_entity.type
_entity.pdbx_description
1 polymer ?
#
loop_
_entity_poly.entity_id
_entity_poly.type
_entity_poly.pdbx_seq_one_letter_code
_entity_poly.pdbx_strand_id
1 'polypeptide(L)'
;MGESQRWSDLVAHDMFAVNHRHVIFTIDEGLREIFLMDKYRSVLLKGLMDEAARVVLEALGKNRKVQGGVVAALHTFGSKLEFNPHVHMVVTMGGITPDGQWKTYDYLPYKRLRVYWQNAVLKLIRRTLSPWDKKRVQPRLQRAYKANAEGFYVNAPKRSRTHLKGLLKYISRYMKRGPIAMDRIVMYDGESVLFSYKDKRTNRKETHLMSVEAFIGVLTRHIPDRHFKTIRRYGIYSRRIKTLMKQVMAVYQKAVRRRLVELKQVMRVKSWTEKTVEVFGYDPLKCSDCGEFFEFMGTSVAKNGRLKVQYAKDRQARHYMLEVNQNIAKEAYQTKYKQAEAAAYDRCRFSWERQRRIYLSEMPQA
;
A
#
# COMPACT_ATOMS: atom_id res chain seq x y z
N MET A 1 -10.03 -24.27 12.00
CA MET A 1 -9.29 -23.48 10.99
C MET A 1 -8.84 -24.41 9.87
N GLY A 2 -9.17 -24.11 8.61
CA GLY A 2 -8.81 -24.96 7.46
C GLY A 2 -7.30 -25.00 7.17
N GLU A 3 -6.85 -26.04 6.46
CA GLU A 3 -5.44 -26.28 6.13
C GLU A 3 -4.80 -25.10 5.36
N SER A 4 -5.56 -24.47 4.45
CA SER A 4 -5.11 -23.28 3.72
C SER A 4 -4.80 -22.12 4.67
N GLN A 5 -5.56 -21.97 5.76
CA GLN A 5 -5.37 -20.88 6.73
C GLN A 5 -4.15 -21.10 7.62
N ARG A 6 -3.94 -22.33 8.12
CA ARG A 6 -2.69 -22.69 8.83
C ARG A 6 -1.46 -22.47 7.96
N TRP A 7 -1.53 -22.85 6.69
CA TRP A 7 -0.44 -22.61 5.75
C TRP A 7 -0.23 -21.12 5.43
N SER A 8 -1.33 -20.35 5.37
CA SER A 8 -1.28 -18.89 5.22
C SER A 8 -0.46 -18.24 6.34
N ASP A 9 -0.70 -18.66 7.57
CA ASP A 9 -0.01 -18.13 8.74
C ASP A 9 1.46 -18.54 8.76
N LEU A 10 1.78 -19.79 8.39
CA LEU A 10 3.16 -20.26 8.24
C LEU A 10 3.94 -19.47 7.18
N VAL A 11 3.35 -19.24 6.01
CA VAL A 11 3.99 -18.44 4.96
C VAL A 11 4.12 -17.00 5.39
N ALA A 12 3.12 -16.44 6.07
CA ALA A 12 3.17 -15.07 6.54
C ALA A 12 4.29 -14.86 7.57
N HIS A 13 4.49 -15.82 8.48
CA HIS A 13 5.59 -15.81 9.42
C HIS A 13 6.97 -15.90 8.75
N ASP A 14 7.04 -16.57 7.59
CA ASP A 14 8.27 -16.73 6.83
C ASP A 14 8.60 -15.53 5.91
N MET A 15 7.71 -14.53 5.81
CA MET A 15 7.93 -13.33 5.00
C MET A 15 8.61 -12.22 5.80
N PHE A 16 9.62 -11.59 5.21
CA PHE A 16 10.23 -10.38 5.77
C PHE A 16 9.21 -9.24 5.91
N ALA A 17 9.30 -8.44 6.97
CA ALA A 17 8.45 -7.28 7.21
C ALA A 17 8.83 -6.09 6.31
N VAL A 18 8.57 -6.24 5.02
CA VAL A 18 8.83 -5.24 3.97
C VAL A 18 7.57 -5.06 3.13
N ASN A 19 7.56 -4.06 2.25
CA ASN A 19 6.47 -3.93 1.30
C ASN A 19 6.55 -5.03 0.24
N HIS A 20 5.40 -5.62 -0.09
CA HIS A 20 5.27 -6.58 -1.18
C HIS A 20 4.25 -6.13 -2.21
N ARG A 21 4.36 -6.70 -3.40
CA ARG A 21 3.36 -6.55 -4.46
C ARG A 21 2.99 -7.90 -5.03
N HIS A 22 1.70 -8.08 -5.25
CA HIS A 22 1.18 -9.23 -6.00
C HIS A 22 1.34 -8.96 -7.48
N VAL A 23 2.03 -9.88 -8.17
CA VAL A 23 2.21 -9.84 -9.62
C VAL A 23 1.75 -11.15 -10.21
N ILE A 24 1.04 -11.12 -11.33
CA ILE A 24 0.54 -12.32 -12.02
C ILE A 24 1.08 -12.30 -13.43
N PHE A 25 1.72 -13.38 -13.87
CA PHE A 25 2.16 -13.58 -15.25
C PHE A 25 1.32 -14.66 -15.90
N THR A 26 0.71 -14.39 -17.05
CA THR A 26 -0.14 -15.35 -17.77
C THR A 26 0.38 -15.54 -19.19
N ILE A 27 0.29 -16.76 -19.72
CA ILE A 27 0.69 -17.05 -21.10
C ILE A 27 -0.46 -16.78 -22.08
N ASP A 28 -0.11 -16.58 -23.35
CA ASP A 28 -1.07 -16.53 -24.45
C ASP A 28 -1.84 -17.85 -24.60
N GLU A 29 -3.11 -17.76 -25.00
CA GLU A 29 -3.99 -18.92 -25.07
C GLU A 29 -3.57 -19.95 -26.13
N GLY A 30 -3.04 -19.49 -27.27
CA GLY A 30 -2.57 -20.36 -28.35
C GLY A 30 -1.34 -21.18 -27.98
N LEU A 31 -0.69 -20.88 -26.85
CA LEU A 31 0.47 -21.61 -26.34
C LEU A 31 0.13 -22.64 -25.28
N ARG A 32 -1.09 -22.64 -24.72
CA ARG A 32 -1.48 -23.48 -23.57
C ARG A 32 -1.31 -24.96 -23.85
N GLU A 33 -1.68 -25.44 -25.04
CA GLU A 33 -1.55 -26.85 -25.42
C GLU A 33 -0.10 -27.35 -25.43
N ILE A 34 0.88 -26.48 -25.68
CA ILE A 34 2.30 -26.86 -25.64
C ILE A 34 2.69 -27.28 -24.22
N PHE A 35 2.09 -26.66 -23.21
CA PHE A 35 2.29 -26.98 -21.79
C PHE A 35 1.48 -28.20 -21.33
N LEU A 36 0.65 -28.79 -22.19
CA LEU A 36 -0.03 -30.07 -21.94
C LEU A 36 0.74 -31.27 -22.50
N MET A 37 1.75 -31.05 -23.36
CA MET A 37 2.58 -32.12 -23.88
C MET A 37 3.33 -32.81 -22.73
N ASP A 38 2.94 -34.05 -22.42
CA ASP A 38 3.42 -34.80 -21.25
C ASP A 38 4.96 -34.78 -21.13
N LYS A 39 5.64 -35.09 -22.23
CA LYS A 39 7.10 -35.04 -22.39
C LYS A 39 7.77 -33.73 -21.93
N TYR A 40 7.10 -32.59 -22.03
CA TYR A 40 7.66 -31.26 -21.75
C TYR A 40 7.01 -30.54 -20.58
N ARG A 41 5.84 -31.00 -20.14
CA ARG A 41 4.95 -30.32 -19.20
C ARG A 41 5.67 -29.88 -17.94
N SER A 42 6.35 -30.81 -17.25
CA SER A 42 7.06 -30.51 -16.01
C SER A 42 8.13 -29.42 -16.18
N VAL A 43 8.93 -29.53 -17.24
CA VAL A 43 10.03 -28.61 -17.52
C VAL A 43 9.49 -27.23 -17.89
N LEU A 44 8.44 -27.16 -18.70
CA LEU A 44 7.81 -25.92 -19.12
C LEU A 44 7.11 -25.22 -17.94
N LEU A 45 6.33 -25.93 -17.15
CA LEU A 45 5.63 -25.36 -15.98
C LEU A 45 6.60 -24.88 -14.90
N LYS A 46 7.68 -25.63 -14.64
CA LYS A 46 8.78 -25.17 -13.78
C LYS A 46 9.45 -23.94 -14.37
N GLY A 47 9.82 -24.00 -15.64
CA GLY A 47 10.48 -22.92 -16.37
C GLY A 47 9.65 -21.64 -16.38
N LEU A 48 8.32 -21.75 -16.40
CA LEU A 48 7.41 -20.61 -16.33
C LEU A 48 7.60 -19.81 -15.04
N MET A 49 7.69 -20.49 -13.90
CA MET A 49 7.97 -19.85 -12.60
C MET A 49 9.37 -19.25 -12.55
N ASP A 50 10.37 -19.98 -13.06
CA ASP A 50 11.76 -19.52 -13.06
C ASP A 50 11.93 -18.26 -13.91
N GLU A 51 11.34 -18.22 -15.10
CA GLU A 51 11.37 -17.06 -16.00
C GLU A 51 10.57 -15.88 -15.43
N ALA A 52 9.40 -16.11 -14.81
CA ALA A 52 8.63 -15.04 -14.20
C ALA A 52 9.40 -14.38 -13.04
N ALA A 53 10.05 -15.18 -12.19
CA ALA A 53 10.89 -14.68 -11.12
C ALA A 53 12.10 -13.90 -11.66
N ARG A 54 12.78 -14.43 -12.69
CA ARG A 54 13.91 -13.79 -13.36
C ARG A 54 13.54 -12.43 -13.93
N VAL A 55 12.48 -12.36 -14.74
CA VAL A 55 12.02 -11.12 -15.39
C VAL A 55 11.73 -10.02 -14.37
N VAL A 56 11.09 -10.35 -13.25
CA VAL A 56 10.79 -9.36 -12.21
C VAL A 56 12.03 -8.96 -11.41
N LEU A 57 12.85 -9.92 -11.00
CA LEU A 57 14.05 -9.63 -10.22
C LEU A 57 15.06 -8.80 -11.03
N GLU A 58 15.22 -9.08 -12.32
CA GLU A 58 16.02 -8.25 -13.23
C GLU A 58 15.44 -6.84 -13.35
N ALA A 59 14.13 -6.71 -13.52
CA ALA A 59 13.48 -5.39 -13.58
C ALA A 59 13.67 -4.57 -12.28
N LEU A 60 13.79 -5.24 -11.13
CA LEU A 60 14.10 -4.61 -9.84
C LEU A 60 15.60 -4.29 -9.66
N GLY A 61 16.47 -5.20 -10.06
CA GLY A 61 17.90 -5.17 -9.75
C GLY A 61 18.78 -4.44 -10.76
N LYS A 62 18.41 -4.43 -12.06
CA LYS A 62 19.29 -4.03 -13.18
C LYS A 62 19.92 -2.64 -13.03
N ASN A 63 19.20 -1.67 -12.45
CA ASN A 63 19.69 -0.29 -12.32
C ASN A 63 20.18 0.07 -10.91
N ARG A 64 20.13 -0.86 -9.95
CA ARG A 64 20.21 -0.50 -8.52
C ARG A 64 21.14 -1.37 -7.70
N LYS A 65 21.67 -2.46 -8.26
CA LYS A 65 22.50 -3.45 -7.56
C LYS A 65 21.82 -3.93 -6.28
N VAL A 66 20.52 -4.22 -6.35
CA VAL A 66 19.73 -4.75 -5.21
C VAL A 66 19.30 -6.18 -5.50
N GLN A 67 19.30 -7.00 -4.46
CA GLN A 67 18.75 -8.35 -4.50
C GLN A 67 17.35 -8.34 -3.88
N GLY A 68 16.33 -8.42 -4.75
CA GLY A 68 14.94 -8.59 -4.34
C GLY A 68 14.59 -10.03 -3.96
N GLY A 69 13.35 -10.25 -3.57
CA GLY A 69 12.81 -11.55 -3.22
C GLY A 69 11.49 -11.83 -3.95
N VAL A 70 11.32 -13.09 -4.37
CA VAL A 70 10.08 -13.56 -4.97
C VAL A 70 9.64 -14.86 -4.32
N VAL A 71 8.36 -14.97 -3.98
CA VAL A 71 7.67 -16.25 -3.78
C VAL A 71 6.68 -16.43 -4.93
N ALA A 72 6.85 -17.48 -5.73
CA ALA A 72 6.01 -17.79 -6.88
C ALA A 72 5.12 -19.00 -6.59
N ALA A 73 3.89 -18.97 -7.10
CA ALA A 73 2.98 -20.09 -7.17
C ALA A 73 2.45 -20.26 -8.59
N LEU A 74 2.57 -21.48 -9.12
CA LEU A 74 1.98 -21.87 -10.38
C LEU A 74 0.52 -22.28 -10.19
N HIS A 75 -0.36 -21.70 -10.99
CA HIS A 75 -1.71 -22.20 -11.22
C HIS A 75 -1.85 -22.63 -12.68
N THR A 76 -2.70 -23.62 -12.93
CA THR A 76 -2.92 -24.20 -14.26
C THR A 76 -4.35 -24.08 -14.73
N PHE A 77 -5.25 -23.45 -13.98
CA PHE A 77 -6.68 -23.36 -14.25
C PHE A 77 -7.18 -21.92 -14.25
N GLY A 78 -8.04 -21.58 -15.21
CA GLY A 78 -8.79 -20.34 -15.19
C GLY A 78 -10.11 -20.45 -14.42
N SER A 79 -10.96 -19.44 -14.54
CA SER A 79 -12.25 -19.43 -13.82
C SER A 79 -13.21 -20.48 -14.38
N LYS A 80 -13.21 -20.75 -15.68
CA LYS A 80 -14.05 -21.77 -16.32
C LYS A 80 -13.38 -23.16 -16.33
N LEU A 81 -12.37 -23.39 -15.48
CA LEU A 81 -11.55 -24.62 -15.46
C LEU A 81 -10.76 -24.88 -16.75
N GLU A 82 -10.58 -23.85 -17.58
CA GLU A 82 -9.73 -23.93 -18.75
C GLU A 82 -8.25 -24.06 -18.35
N PHE A 83 -7.44 -24.84 -19.08
CA PHE A 83 -6.02 -24.96 -18.78
C PHE A 83 -5.33 -23.65 -19.11
N ASN A 84 -4.92 -22.94 -18.07
CA ASN A 84 -4.36 -21.61 -18.18
C ASN A 84 -3.18 -21.50 -17.21
N PRO A 85 -1.97 -21.93 -17.62
CA PRO A 85 -0.76 -21.76 -16.83
C PRO A 85 -0.48 -20.28 -16.57
N HIS A 86 -0.47 -19.90 -15.28
CA HIS A 86 -0.09 -18.57 -14.84
C HIS A 86 0.62 -18.63 -13.49
N VAL A 87 1.46 -17.64 -13.25
CA VAL A 87 2.31 -17.57 -12.07
C VAL A 87 1.86 -16.39 -11.22
N HIS A 88 1.37 -16.68 -10.02
CA HIS A 88 1.15 -15.66 -8.98
C HIS A 88 2.45 -15.45 -8.21
N MET A 89 2.81 -14.20 -7.95
CA MET A 89 4.07 -13.85 -7.29
C MET A 89 3.85 -12.85 -6.18
N VAL A 90 4.49 -13.10 -5.04
CA VAL A 90 4.74 -12.10 -3.99
C VAL A 90 6.14 -11.57 -4.21
N VAL A 91 6.23 -10.29 -4.57
CA VAL A 91 7.49 -9.64 -4.93
C VAL A 91 7.83 -8.61 -3.87
N THR A 92 9.05 -8.59 -3.36
CA THR A 92 9.49 -7.50 -2.48
C THR A 92 9.61 -6.19 -3.26
N MET A 93 9.06 -5.12 -2.71
CA MET A 93 9.12 -3.76 -3.26
C MET A 93 10.40 -3.06 -2.76
N GLY A 94 11.53 -3.71 -3.06
CA GLY A 94 12.85 -3.36 -2.58
C GLY A 94 13.75 -4.59 -2.52
N GLY A 95 15.00 -4.37 -2.15
CA GLY A 95 15.99 -5.43 -2.00
C GLY A 95 17.20 -4.99 -1.20
N ILE A 96 18.04 -5.97 -0.88
CA ILE A 96 19.29 -5.77 -0.12
C ILE A 96 20.41 -5.45 -1.09
N THR A 97 21.21 -4.44 -0.80
CA THR A 97 22.44 -4.09 -1.54
C THR A 97 23.63 -4.93 -1.07
N PRO A 98 24.76 -4.96 -1.80
CA PRO A 98 25.95 -5.69 -1.38
C PRO A 98 26.49 -5.29 0.00
N ASP A 99 26.31 -4.03 0.40
CA ASP A 99 26.65 -3.48 1.72
C ASP A 99 25.59 -3.78 2.80
N GLY A 100 24.58 -4.61 2.50
CA GLY A 100 23.59 -5.08 3.47
C GLY A 100 22.44 -4.10 3.75
N GLN A 101 22.36 -2.98 3.03
CA GLN A 101 21.31 -1.99 3.22
C GLN A 101 20.04 -2.33 2.42
N TRP A 102 18.88 -2.03 2.99
CA TRP A 102 17.62 -2.18 2.27
C TRP A 102 17.31 -0.93 1.44
N LYS A 103 17.08 -1.10 0.14
CA LYS A 103 16.58 -0.05 -0.74
C LYS A 103 15.15 -0.33 -1.15
N THR A 104 14.23 0.53 -0.73
CA THR A 104 12.81 0.48 -1.11
C THR A 104 12.59 0.98 -2.54
N TYR A 105 11.61 0.40 -3.23
CA TYR A 105 11.21 0.81 -4.56
C TYR A 105 9.71 0.59 -4.74
N ASP A 106 8.98 1.55 -5.30
CA ASP A 106 7.51 1.48 -5.41
C ASP A 106 7.00 1.41 -6.86
N TYR A 107 7.91 1.49 -7.85
CA TYR A 107 7.55 1.40 -9.25
C TYR A 107 7.71 -0.04 -9.76
N LEU A 108 7.02 -0.42 -10.82
CA LEU A 108 7.31 -1.64 -11.59
C LEU A 108 7.05 -1.26 -13.05
N PRO A 109 8.01 -1.49 -13.97
CA PRO A 109 7.86 -1.08 -15.37
C PRO A 109 6.92 -2.02 -16.12
N TYR A 110 5.62 -1.92 -15.83
CA TYR A 110 4.60 -2.87 -16.26
C TYR A 110 4.58 -3.13 -17.77
N LYS A 111 4.62 -2.08 -18.60
CA LYS A 111 4.67 -2.22 -20.07
C LYS A 111 5.88 -3.05 -20.53
N ARG A 112 7.05 -2.83 -19.93
CA ARG A 112 8.27 -3.60 -20.25
C ARG A 112 8.18 -5.04 -19.76
N LEU A 113 7.60 -5.27 -18.57
CA LEU A 113 7.41 -6.61 -18.03
C LEU A 113 6.58 -7.49 -18.97
N ARG A 114 5.56 -6.94 -19.64
CA ARG A 114 4.75 -7.68 -20.63
C ARG A 114 5.58 -8.18 -21.82
N VAL A 115 6.43 -7.31 -22.36
CA VAL A 115 7.32 -7.64 -23.48
C VAL A 115 8.42 -8.61 -23.05
N TYR A 116 9.04 -8.40 -21.88
CA TYR A 116 10.04 -9.32 -21.35
C TYR A 116 9.44 -10.68 -21.04
N TRP A 117 8.21 -10.72 -20.54
CA TRP A 117 7.49 -11.95 -20.27
C TRP A 117 7.19 -12.74 -21.54
N GLN A 118 6.65 -12.09 -22.57
CA GLN A 118 6.43 -12.70 -23.88
C GLN A 118 7.71 -13.34 -24.41
N ASN A 119 8.81 -12.58 -24.43
CA ASN A 119 10.10 -13.07 -24.90
C ASN A 119 10.62 -14.24 -24.07
N ALA A 120 10.47 -14.18 -22.74
CA ALA A 120 10.89 -15.25 -21.84
C ALA A 120 10.12 -16.55 -22.09
N VAL A 121 8.79 -16.49 -22.25
CA VAL A 121 7.96 -17.67 -22.55
C VAL A 121 8.31 -18.27 -23.90
N LEU A 122 8.43 -17.44 -24.94
CA LEU A 122 8.75 -17.93 -26.28
C LEU A 122 10.15 -18.56 -26.34
N LYS A 123 11.14 -17.98 -25.64
CA LYS A 123 12.49 -18.55 -25.52
C LYS A 123 12.49 -19.85 -24.71
N LEU A 124 11.73 -19.91 -23.61
CA LEU A 124 11.54 -21.11 -22.80
C LEU A 124 11.04 -22.27 -23.67
N ILE A 125 9.96 -22.05 -24.43
CA ILE A 125 9.43 -23.08 -25.33
C ILE A 125 10.50 -23.53 -26.34
N ARG A 126 11.17 -22.58 -27.00
CA ARG A 126 12.20 -22.91 -28.02
C ARG A 126 13.41 -23.66 -27.47
N ARG A 127 13.81 -23.44 -26.22
CA ARG A 127 14.96 -24.17 -25.63
C ARG A 127 14.57 -25.51 -25.02
N THR A 128 13.29 -25.72 -24.70
CA THR A 128 12.81 -26.96 -24.06
C THR A 128 12.39 -28.01 -25.09
N LEU A 129 11.79 -27.62 -26.20
CA LEU A 129 11.28 -28.55 -27.20
C LEU A 129 12.39 -29.16 -28.05
N SER A 130 12.20 -30.42 -28.46
CA SER A 130 13.04 -31.08 -29.47
C SER A 130 13.04 -30.28 -30.78
N PRO A 131 14.05 -30.43 -31.66
CA PRO A 131 14.03 -29.80 -32.98
C PRO A 131 12.75 -30.10 -33.78
N TRP A 132 12.25 -31.34 -33.71
CA TRP A 132 11.05 -31.77 -34.41
C TRP A 132 9.78 -31.10 -33.87
N ASP A 133 9.55 -31.13 -32.55
CA ASP A 133 8.39 -30.50 -31.93
C ASP A 133 8.41 -28.98 -32.08
N LYS A 134 9.60 -28.37 -32.01
CA LYS A 134 9.80 -26.95 -32.22
C LYS A 134 9.31 -26.50 -33.59
N LYS A 135 9.63 -27.26 -34.65
CA LYS A 135 9.16 -26.96 -36.02
C LYS A 135 7.63 -26.98 -36.10
N ARG A 136 6.98 -27.93 -35.42
CA ARG A 136 5.51 -28.07 -35.39
C ARG A 136 4.81 -26.94 -34.65
N VAL A 137 5.36 -26.47 -33.53
CA VAL A 137 4.74 -25.39 -32.74
C VAL A 137 5.10 -23.99 -33.24
N GLN A 138 6.10 -23.85 -34.12
CA GLN A 138 6.61 -22.56 -34.58
C GLN A 138 5.51 -21.62 -35.14
N PRO A 139 4.52 -22.08 -35.93
CA PRO A 139 3.40 -21.22 -36.36
C PRO A 139 2.60 -20.65 -35.18
N ARG A 140 2.38 -21.44 -34.13
CA ARG A 140 1.69 -20.98 -32.90
C ARG A 140 2.51 -19.92 -32.16
N LEU A 141 3.83 -20.10 -32.09
CA LEU A 141 4.74 -19.10 -31.50
C LEU A 141 4.71 -17.77 -32.26
N GLN A 142 4.71 -17.82 -33.60
CA GLN A 142 4.63 -16.62 -34.43
C GLN A 142 3.28 -15.92 -34.28
N ARG A 143 2.18 -16.67 -34.29
CA ARG A 143 0.83 -16.13 -34.09
C ARG A 143 0.71 -15.45 -32.72
N ALA A 144 1.14 -16.12 -31.65
CA ALA A 144 1.12 -15.57 -30.30
C ALA A 144 1.99 -14.29 -30.19
N TYR A 145 3.13 -14.23 -30.88
CA TYR A 145 3.94 -13.02 -30.93
C TYR A 145 3.22 -11.86 -31.62
N LYS A 146 2.72 -12.09 -32.85
CA LYS A 146 2.03 -11.07 -33.65
C LYS A 146 0.74 -10.56 -32.99
N ALA A 147 -0.05 -11.44 -32.39
CA ALA A 147 -1.29 -11.09 -31.70
C ALA A 147 -1.09 -10.28 -30.41
N ASN A 148 0.13 -10.28 -29.85
CA ASN A 148 0.45 -9.62 -28.60
C ASN A 148 1.58 -8.59 -28.79
N ALA A 149 1.36 -7.59 -29.64
CA ALA A 149 2.36 -6.55 -29.93
C ALA A 149 2.87 -5.81 -28.68
N GLU A 150 2.01 -5.62 -27.67
CA GLU A 150 2.36 -5.01 -26.39
C GLU A 150 2.92 -6.01 -25.35
N GLY A 151 3.15 -7.26 -25.76
CA GLY A 151 3.55 -8.36 -24.90
C GLY A 151 2.41 -9.02 -24.12
N PHE A 152 2.74 -10.13 -23.49
CA PHE A 152 1.80 -11.01 -22.78
C PHE A 152 1.23 -10.36 -21.52
N TYR A 153 0.08 -10.86 -21.08
CA TYR A 153 -0.62 -10.31 -19.92
C TYR A 153 0.20 -10.49 -18.64
N VAL A 154 0.44 -9.36 -17.98
CA VAL A 154 0.97 -9.27 -16.62
C VAL A 154 -0.11 -8.54 -15.82
N ASN A 155 -0.39 -8.88 -14.58
CA ASN A 155 -1.20 -8.05 -13.70
C ASN A 155 -0.37 -7.67 -12.49
N ALA A 156 -0.17 -6.37 -12.27
CA ALA A 156 0.53 -5.85 -11.11
C ALA A 156 -0.23 -4.62 -10.63
N PRO A 157 -1.38 -4.79 -9.92
CA PRO A 157 -2.17 -3.65 -9.48
C PRO A 157 -1.31 -2.68 -8.67
N LYS A 158 -1.60 -1.38 -8.78
CA LYS A 158 -0.94 -0.36 -7.94
C LYS A 158 -1.21 -0.73 -6.49
N ARG A 159 -0.16 -0.56 -5.67
CA ARG A 159 -0.08 -0.76 -4.21
C ARG A 159 -1.44 -1.09 -3.58
N SER A 160 -1.67 -2.33 -3.18
CA SER A 160 -2.81 -2.56 -2.29
C SER A 160 -2.44 -1.90 -0.96
N ARG A 161 -3.21 -0.92 -0.50
CA ARG A 161 -3.17 -0.41 0.90
C ARG A 161 -3.45 -1.50 1.94
N THR A 162 -3.58 -2.75 1.51
CA THR A 162 -3.97 -3.88 2.30
C THR A 162 -2.77 -4.28 3.17
N HIS A 163 -3.01 -4.33 4.48
CA HIS A 163 -2.02 -4.68 5.49
C HIS A 163 -1.30 -5.97 5.08
N LEU A 164 0.01 -6.08 5.30
CA LEU A 164 0.82 -7.24 4.87
C LEU A 164 0.15 -8.60 5.17
N LYS A 165 -0.48 -8.71 6.35
CA LYS A 165 -1.26 -9.88 6.78
C LYS A 165 -2.47 -10.19 5.87
N GLY A 166 -3.19 -9.17 5.41
CA GLY A 166 -4.31 -9.29 4.46
C GLY A 166 -3.86 -9.70 3.07
N LEU A 167 -2.80 -9.07 2.54
CA LEU A 167 -2.20 -9.47 1.27
C LEU A 167 -1.71 -10.91 1.31
N LEU A 168 -1.01 -11.30 2.38
CA LEU A 168 -0.49 -12.65 2.54
C LEU A 168 -1.59 -13.69 2.72
N LYS A 169 -2.66 -13.41 3.50
CA LYS A 169 -3.86 -14.26 3.58
C LYS A 169 -4.59 -14.38 2.24
N TYR A 170 -4.65 -13.31 1.46
CA TYR A 170 -5.21 -13.36 0.12
C TYR A 170 -4.36 -14.25 -0.78
N ILE A 171 -3.06 -14.01 -0.86
CA ILE A 171 -2.17 -14.75 -1.75
C ILE A 171 -2.11 -16.23 -1.35
N SER A 172 -1.97 -16.54 -0.07
CA SER A 172 -1.85 -17.92 0.40
C SER A 172 -3.09 -18.78 0.14
N ARG A 173 -4.28 -18.20 0.27
CA ARG A 173 -5.52 -18.84 -0.19
C ARG A 173 -5.45 -19.15 -1.68
N TYR A 174 -4.92 -18.24 -2.49
CA TYR A 174 -4.72 -18.49 -3.91
C TYR A 174 -3.70 -19.61 -4.15
N MET A 175 -2.54 -19.58 -3.50
CA MET A 175 -1.42 -20.51 -3.77
C MET A 175 -1.72 -22.00 -3.51
N LYS A 176 -2.68 -22.31 -2.63
CA LYS A 176 -3.07 -23.69 -2.27
C LYS A 176 -4.47 -24.09 -2.72
N ARG A 177 -5.19 -23.24 -3.46
CA ARG A 177 -6.56 -23.56 -3.87
C ARG A 177 -6.57 -24.66 -4.92
N GLY A 178 -7.56 -25.54 -4.84
CA GLY A 178 -7.90 -26.46 -5.92
C GLY A 178 -8.46 -25.72 -7.15
N PRO A 179 -8.65 -26.43 -8.27
CA PRO A 179 -9.16 -25.85 -9.52
C PRO A 179 -10.52 -25.16 -9.38
N ILE A 180 -11.38 -25.72 -8.53
CA ILE A 180 -12.71 -25.22 -8.21
C ILE A 180 -12.90 -25.20 -6.69
N ALA A 181 -13.69 -24.24 -6.20
CA ALA A 181 -14.13 -24.22 -4.81
C ALA A 181 -15.53 -24.85 -4.74
N MET A 182 -15.83 -25.56 -3.65
CA MET A 182 -17.08 -26.33 -3.54
C MET A 182 -18.33 -25.45 -3.67
N ASP A 183 -18.29 -24.22 -3.16
CA ASP A 183 -19.35 -23.21 -3.28
C ASP A 183 -19.66 -22.78 -4.72
N ARG A 184 -18.79 -23.12 -5.68
CA ARG A 184 -19.02 -22.86 -7.10
C ARG A 184 -19.81 -23.95 -7.78
N ILE A 185 -19.89 -25.16 -7.22
CA ILE A 185 -20.72 -26.24 -7.73
C ILE A 185 -22.17 -25.91 -7.36
N VAL A 186 -22.99 -25.66 -8.36
CA VAL A 186 -24.40 -25.25 -8.20
C VAL A 186 -25.31 -26.46 -8.13
N MET A 187 -25.04 -27.46 -8.98
CA MET A 187 -25.84 -28.68 -9.07
C MET A 187 -24.95 -29.84 -9.51
N TYR A 188 -25.29 -31.03 -9.03
CA TYR A 188 -24.76 -32.31 -9.46
C TYR A 188 -25.87 -33.34 -9.35
N ASP A 189 -26.22 -34.01 -10.45
CA ASP A 189 -27.33 -34.96 -10.55
C ASP A 189 -26.87 -36.42 -10.78
N GLY A 190 -25.55 -36.67 -10.82
CA GLY A 190 -24.98 -37.97 -11.16
C GLY A 190 -24.42 -38.06 -12.58
N GLU A 191 -24.95 -37.28 -13.52
CA GLU A 191 -24.57 -37.29 -14.95
C GLU A 191 -23.92 -35.99 -15.40
N SER A 192 -24.37 -34.88 -14.83
CA SER A 192 -23.98 -33.53 -15.17
C SER A 192 -23.58 -32.72 -13.92
N VAL A 193 -22.67 -31.77 -14.14
CA VAL A 193 -22.23 -30.80 -13.15
C VAL A 193 -22.49 -29.41 -13.69
N LEU A 194 -23.28 -28.62 -12.97
CA LEU A 194 -23.43 -27.19 -13.20
C LEU A 194 -22.55 -26.45 -12.22
N PHE A 195 -21.62 -25.62 -12.70
CA PHE A 195 -20.84 -24.77 -11.82
C PHE A 195 -20.83 -23.32 -12.28
N SER A 196 -20.76 -22.41 -11.31
CA SER A 196 -20.64 -20.99 -11.57
C SER A 196 -19.19 -20.57 -11.75
N TYR A 197 -18.93 -19.65 -12.66
CA TYR A 197 -17.63 -19.02 -12.88
C TYR A 197 -17.78 -17.51 -13.09
N LYS A 198 -16.68 -16.79 -12.92
CA LYS A 198 -16.62 -15.37 -13.27
C LYS A 198 -15.98 -15.25 -14.65
N ASP A 199 -16.73 -14.77 -15.63
CA ASP A 199 -16.18 -14.43 -16.93
C ASP A 199 -15.34 -13.15 -16.79
N LYS A 200 -14.08 -13.20 -17.23
CA LYS A 200 -13.14 -12.07 -17.08
C LYS A 200 -13.28 -11.03 -18.18
N ARG A 201 -13.92 -11.35 -19.30
CA ARG A 201 -14.19 -10.45 -20.43
C ARG A 201 -15.42 -9.60 -20.13
N THR A 202 -16.49 -10.23 -19.65
CA THR A 202 -17.75 -9.55 -19.31
C THR A 202 -17.79 -9.07 -17.86
N ASN A 203 -16.90 -9.58 -17.00
CA ASN A 203 -16.86 -9.35 -15.55
C ASN A 203 -18.12 -9.84 -14.81
N ARG A 204 -18.91 -10.73 -15.43
CA ARG A 204 -20.17 -11.27 -14.89
C ARG A 204 -20.00 -12.67 -14.30
N LYS A 205 -20.94 -13.06 -13.41
CA LYS A 205 -21.07 -14.44 -12.93
C LYS A 205 -21.92 -15.19 -13.96
N GLU A 206 -21.38 -16.29 -14.46
CA GLU A 206 -22.02 -17.17 -15.46
C GLU A 206 -21.99 -18.61 -14.95
N THR A 207 -22.71 -19.50 -15.61
CA THR A 207 -22.76 -20.93 -15.29
C THR A 207 -22.30 -21.77 -16.47
N HIS A 208 -21.68 -22.90 -16.18
CA HIS A 208 -21.28 -23.86 -17.19
C HIS A 208 -21.76 -25.25 -16.78
N LEU A 209 -22.52 -25.87 -17.68
CA LEU A 209 -22.99 -27.25 -17.58
C LEU A 209 -22.05 -28.14 -18.41
N MET A 210 -21.66 -29.27 -17.85
CA MET A 210 -20.92 -30.33 -18.55
C MET A 210 -21.21 -31.69 -17.92
N SER A 211 -20.94 -32.78 -18.66
CA SER A 211 -21.02 -34.13 -18.11
C SER A 211 -20.00 -34.33 -16.98
N VAL A 212 -20.28 -35.27 -16.09
CA VAL A 212 -19.39 -35.66 -15.00
C VAL A 212 -18.04 -36.14 -15.52
N GLU A 213 -18.02 -36.90 -16.61
CA GLU A 213 -16.78 -37.37 -17.24
C GLU A 213 -15.92 -36.21 -17.73
N ALA A 214 -16.54 -35.24 -18.43
CA ALA A 214 -15.84 -34.04 -18.88
C ALA A 214 -15.33 -33.21 -17.69
N PHE A 215 -16.13 -33.11 -16.62
CA PHE A 215 -15.75 -32.42 -15.38
C PHE A 215 -14.53 -33.07 -14.71
N ILE A 216 -14.52 -34.39 -14.58
CA ILE A 216 -13.38 -35.14 -14.05
C ILE A 216 -12.16 -34.93 -14.96
N GLY A 217 -12.33 -35.03 -16.28
CA GLY A 217 -11.24 -34.81 -17.25
C GLY A 217 -10.63 -33.39 -17.18
N VAL A 218 -11.45 -32.35 -17.01
CA VAL A 218 -10.91 -31.00 -16.82
C VAL A 218 -10.24 -30.82 -15.46
N LEU A 219 -10.66 -31.53 -14.41
CA LEU A 219 -10.00 -31.45 -13.10
C LEU A 219 -8.65 -32.18 -13.09
N THR A 220 -8.58 -33.39 -13.65
CA THR A 220 -7.38 -34.22 -13.64
C THR A 220 -6.21 -33.57 -14.37
N ARG A 221 -6.46 -32.80 -15.44
CA ARG A 221 -5.40 -32.06 -16.15
C ARG A 221 -4.69 -31.00 -15.30
N HIS A 222 -5.25 -30.62 -14.15
CA HIS A 222 -4.64 -29.64 -13.24
C HIS A 222 -3.79 -30.30 -12.16
N ILE A 223 -3.84 -31.63 -12.05
CA ILE A 223 -2.98 -32.39 -11.16
C ILE A 223 -1.54 -32.23 -11.66
N PRO A 224 -0.61 -31.76 -10.82
CA PRO A 224 0.78 -31.64 -11.19
C PRO A 224 1.48 -33.02 -11.08
N ASP A 225 2.57 -33.20 -11.81
CA ASP A 225 3.35 -34.44 -11.76
C ASP A 225 3.86 -34.73 -10.34
N ARG A 226 4.17 -36.00 -10.08
CA ARG A 226 4.68 -36.42 -8.77
C ARG A 226 5.92 -35.60 -8.39
N HIS A 227 5.94 -35.12 -7.15
CA HIS A 227 6.99 -34.27 -6.58
C HIS A 227 7.13 -32.87 -7.18
N PHE A 228 6.30 -32.49 -8.15
CA PHE A 228 6.34 -31.15 -8.72
C PHE A 228 6.02 -30.09 -7.65
N LYS A 229 6.91 -29.11 -7.52
CA LYS A 229 6.75 -28.02 -6.56
C LYS A 229 6.04 -26.86 -7.24
N THR A 230 4.75 -26.72 -6.97
CA THR A 230 3.90 -25.60 -7.43
C THR A 230 4.26 -24.27 -6.78
N ILE A 231 5.01 -24.29 -5.67
CA ILE A 231 5.46 -23.11 -4.95
C ILE A 231 6.97 -23.06 -4.89
N ARG A 232 7.55 -21.93 -5.31
CA ARG A 232 8.99 -21.73 -5.40
C ARG A 232 9.40 -20.38 -4.80
N ARG A 233 10.64 -20.31 -4.31
CA ARG A 233 11.19 -19.12 -3.64
C ARG A 233 12.51 -18.73 -4.29
N TYR A 234 12.66 -17.45 -4.60
CA TYR A 234 13.78 -16.89 -5.36
C TYR A 234 14.34 -15.63 -4.69
N GLY A 235 15.54 -15.22 -5.10
CA GLY A 235 16.22 -14.07 -4.52
C GLY A 235 16.44 -14.23 -3.01
N ILE A 236 16.16 -13.19 -2.22
CA ILE A 236 16.32 -13.23 -0.76
C ILE A 236 15.39 -14.23 -0.04
N TYR A 237 14.35 -14.75 -0.72
CA TYR A 237 13.52 -15.83 -0.20
C TYR A 237 14.04 -17.23 -0.55
N SER A 238 15.05 -17.34 -1.40
CA SER A 238 15.57 -18.65 -1.81
C SER A 238 16.08 -19.43 -0.60
N ARG A 239 15.78 -20.73 -0.58
CA ARG A 239 16.03 -21.59 0.60
C ARG A 239 17.50 -21.60 1.01
N ARG A 240 18.43 -21.52 0.05
CA ARG A 240 19.88 -21.56 0.27
C ARG A 240 20.39 -20.42 1.14
N ILE A 241 19.87 -19.21 0.96
CA ILE A 241 20.33 -18.01 1.69
C ILE A 241 19.31 -17.52 2.72
N LYS A 242 18.17 -18.18 2.85
CA LYS A 242 17.05 -17.74 3.70
C LYS A 242 17.48 -17.47 5.14
N THR A 243 18.31 -18.33 5.72
CA THR A 243 18.78 -18.20 7.11
C THR A 243 19.64 -16.95 7.27
N LEU A 244 20.61 -16.74 6.39
CA LEU A 244 21.44 -15.53 6.36
C LEU A 244 20.57 -14.27 6.16
N MET A 245 19.66 -14.30 5.20
CA MET A 245 18.77 -13.16 4.93
C MET A 245 17.83 -12.86 6.10
N LYS A 246 17.40 -13.87 6.88
CA LYS A 246 16.66 -13.64 8.13
C LYS A 246 17.49 -12.84 9.14
N GLN A 247 18.77 -13.17 9.30
CA GLN A 247 19.67 -12.43 10.20
C GLN A 247 19.88 -10.99 9.72
N VAL A 248 20.20 -10.79 8.44
CA VAL A 248 20.39 -9.46 7.83
C VAL A 248 19.12 -8.60 8.00
N MET A 249 17.95 -9.17 7.70
CA MET A 249 16.68 -8.46 7.81
C MET A 249 16.30 -8.16 9.27
N ALA A 250 16.68 -9.00 10.23
CA ALA A 250 16.46 -8.74 11.65
C ALA A 250 17.25 -7.52 12.14
N VAL A 251 18.52 -7.40 11.74
CA VAL A 251 19.38 -6.24 12.04
C VAL A 251 18.77 -4.98 11.43
N TYR A 252 18.41 -5.02 10.15
CA TYR A 252 17.77 -3.90 9.45
C TYR A 252 16.46 -3.46 10.14
N GLN A 253 15.57 -4.41 10.45
CA GLN A 253 14.28 -4.09 11.08
C GLN A 253 14.45 -3.50 12.48
N LYS A 254 15.45 -3.95 13.26
CA LYS A 254 15.77 -3.36 14.56
C LYS A 254 16.22 -1.90 14.41
N ALA A 255 17.08 -1.61 13.43
CA ALA A 255 17.52 -0.25 13.13
C ALA A 255 16.36 0.67 12.69
N VAL A 256 15.48 0.17 11.81
CA VAL A 256 14.29 0.92 11.38
C VAL A 256 13.34 1.21 12.55
N ARG A 257 13.09 0.21 13.41
CA ARG A 257 12.24 0.40 14.60
C ARG A 257 12.79 1.47 15.53
N ARG A 258 14.10 1.44 15.81
CA ARG A 258 14.77 2.47 16.62
C ARG A 258 14.55 3.86 16.03
N ARG A 259 14.82 4.02 14.74
CA ARG A 259 14.66 5.31 14.05
C ARG A 259 13.21 5.80 14.00
N LEU A 260 12.24 4.89 13.90
CA LEU A 260 10.82 5.24 13.99
C LEU A 260 10.42 5.71 15.40
N VAL A 261 10.98 5.13 16.45
CA VAL A 261 10.77 5.58 17.83
C VAL A 261 11.36 6.98 18.02
N GLU A 262 12.60 7.19 17.57
CA GLU A 262 13.26 8.51 17.60
C GLU A 262 12.43 9.56 16.83
N LEU A 263 11.96 9.24 15.62
CA LEU A 263 11.08 10.13 14.84
C LEU A 263 9.76 10.42 15.55
N LYS A 264 9.13 9.42 16.17
CA LYS A 264 7.89 9.64 16.95
C LYS A 264 8.13 10.55 18.15
N GLN A 265 9.28 10.45 18.81
CA GLN A 265 9.65 11.33 19.91
C GLN A 265 9.86 12.77 19.42
N VAL A 266 10.56 12.96 18.29
CA VAL A 266 10.79 14.28 17.69
C VAL A 266 9.50 14.91 17.15
N MET A 267 8.66 14.11 16.49
CA MET A 267 7.36 14.55 15.97
C MET A 267 6.25 14.59 17.02
N ARG A 268 6.57 14.29 18.29
CA ARG A 268 5.60 14.36 19.37
C ARG A 268 5.11 15.81 19.48
N VAL A 269 3.81 16.00 19.29
CA VAL A 269 3.19 17.30 19.53
C VAL A 269 3.34 17.62 21.01
N LYS A 270 4.17 18.61 21.32
CA LYS A 270 4.35 19.10 22.69
C LYS A 270 3.01 19.64 23.22
N SER A 271 2.71 19.36 24.49
CA SER A 271 1.55 19.93 25.17
C SER A 271 1.70 21.45 25.27
N TRP A 272 0.60 22.15 25.58
CA TRP A 272 0.67 23.59 25.83
C TRP A 272 1.65 23.91 26.97
N THR A 273 1.58 23.17 28.08
CA THR A 273 2.49 23.28 29.23
C THR A 273 3.95 23.11 28.83
N GLU A 274 4.27 22.07 28.06
CA GLU A 274 5.64 21.79 27.60
C GLU A 274 6.20 22.92 26.73
N LYS A 275 5.35 23.53 25.89
CA LYS A 275 5.74 24.69 25.08
C LYS A 275 5.98 25.92 25.95
N THR A 276 5.16 26.15 26.97
CA THR A 276 5.32 27.29 27.89
C THR A 276 6.60 27.16 28.71
N VAL A 277 6.89 25.97 29.24
CA VAL A 277 8.15 25.69 29.97
C VAL A 277 9.36 25.94 29.08
N GLU A 278 9.33 25.50 27.82
CA GLU A 278 10.43 25.67 26.89
C GLU A 278 10.69 27.13 26.52
N VAL A 279 9.63 27.94 26.36
CA VAL A 279 9.75 29.35 25.94
C VAL A 279 10.07 30.26 27.13
N PHE A 280 9.45 30.03 28.28
CA PHE A 280 9.48 30.95 29.42
C PHE A 280 10.25 30.42 30.63
N GLY A 281 10.66 29.15 30.64
CA GLY A 281 11.47 28.56 31.71
C GLY A 281 10.70 28.21 33.00
N TYR A 282 9.38 28.37 33.04
CA TYR A 282 8.54 28.03 34.19
C TYR A 282 7.33 27.17 33.80
N ASP A 283 6.86 26.34 34.74
CA ASP A 283 5.65 25.53 34.54
C ASP A 283 4.40 26.38 34.85
N PRO A 284 3.56 26.71 33.85
CA PRO A 284 2.38 27.54 34.07
C PRO A 284 1.30 26.85 34.92
N LEU A 285 1.41 25.53 35.12
CA LEU A 285 0.50 24.79 36.00
C LEU A 285 1.04 24.67 37.41
N LYS A 286 2.27 25.08 37.71
CA LYS A 286 2.80 25.05 39.08
C LYS A 286 2.64 26.41 39.73
N CYS A 287 1.95 26.47 40.87
CA CYS A 287 1.85 27.69 41.66
C CYS A 287 3.25 28.09 42.19
N SER A 288 3.64 29.35 42.00
CA SER A 288 4.91 29.90 42.48
C SER A 288 5.00 29.95 44.00
N ASP A 289 3.87 30.04 44.70
CA ASP A 289 3.83 30.34 46.12
C ASP A 289 3.71 29.08 46.98
N CYS A 290 2.80 28.16 46.60
CA CYS A 290 2.57 26.92 47.36
C CYS A 290 3.14 25.66 46.68
N GLY A 291 3.54 25.73 45.41
CA GLY A 291 4.08 24.59 44.66
C GLY A 291 3.06 23.57 44.16
N GLU A 292 1.77 23.77 44.45
CA GLU A 292 0.68 22.88 44.01
C GLU A 292 0.37 23.05 42.51
N PHE A 293 -0.24 22.03 41.90
CA PHE A 293 -0.52 22.01 40.48
C PHE A 293 -1.96 22.41 40.12
N PHE A 294 -2.10 23.40 39.25
CA PHE A 294 -3.34 23.76 38.59
C PHE A 294 -3.72 22.73 37.53
N GLU A 295 -5.03 22.52 37.37
CA GLU A 295 -5.56 21.72 36.27
C GLU A 295 -5.86 22.60 35.05
N PHE A 296 -5.38 22.17 33.88
CA PHE A 296 -5.65 22.87 32.63
C PHE A 296 -7.08 22.65 32.14
N MET A 297 -7.91 23.68 32.20
CA MET A 297 -9.34 23.59 31.86
C MET A 297 -9.68 23.94 30.41
N GLY A 298 -8.82 24.69 29.68
CA GLY A 298 -9.11 25.05 28.29
C GLY A 298 -8.24 26.16 27.70
N THR A 299 -8.50 26.50 26.43
CA THR A 299 -7.85 27.63 25.73
C THR A 299 -8.83 28.40 24.87
N SER A 300 -8.78 29.73 24.97
CA SER A 300 -9.41 30.66 24.03
C SER A 300 -8.35 31.29 23.14
N VAL A 301 -8.64 31.45 21.85
CA VAL A 301 -7.74 32.09 20.88
C VAL A 301 -8.45 33.24 20.19
N ALA A 302 -7.69 34.30 19.90
CA ALA A 302 -8.19 35.42 19.12
C ALA A 302 -8.39 35.00 17.65
N LYS A 303 -9.61 35.13 17.14
CA LYS A 303 -9.95 34.97 15.73
C LYS A 303 -10.75 36.18 15.28
N ASN A 304 -10.24 36.89 14.27
CA ASN A 304 -10.86 38.10 13.72
C ASN A 304 -11.17 39.15 14.82
N GLY A 305 -10.22 39.37 15.73
CA GLY A 305 -10.35 40.35 16.81
C GLY A 305 -11.30 39.96 17.96
N ARG A 306 -11.80 38.71 18.00
CA ARG A 306 -12.64 38.20 19.11
C ARG A 306 -12.06 36.90 19.67
N LEU A 307 -12.13 36.74 21.00
CA LEU A 307 -11.75 35.48 21.65
C LEU A 307 -12.78 34.39 21.36
N LYS A 308 -12.30 33.22 20.93
CA LYS A 308 -13.12 32.02 20.72
C LYS A 308 -12.50 30.84 21.46
N VAL A 309 -13.32 30.07 22.16
CA VAL A 309 -12.89 28.83 22.83
C VAL A 309 -12.43 27.82 21.76
N GLN A 310 -11.15 27.49 21.79
CA GLN A 310 -10.54 26.47 20.92
C GLN A 310 -10.66 25.08 21.52
N TYR A 311 -10.46 24.97 22.83
CA TYR A 311 -10.53 23.72 23.60
C TYR A 311 -11.10 24.02 24.99
N ALA A 312 -11.92 23.10 25.50
CA ALA A 312 -12.38 23.10 26.87
C ALA A 312 -12.46 21.64 27.34
N LYS A 313 -11.99 21.37 28.56
CA LYS A 313 -11.90 20.03 29.13
C LYS A 313 -13.28 19.38 29.29
N ASP A 314 -14.26 20.16 29.69
CA ASP A 314 -15.64 19.73 29.89
C ASP A 314 -16.64 20.86 29.60
N ARG A 315 -17.93 20.58 29.80
CA ARG A 315 -19.03 21.51 29.53
C ARG A 315 -19.02 22.72 30.47
N GLN A 316 -18.66 22.54 31.74
CA GLN A 316 -18.65 23.61 32.73
C GLN A 316 -17.52 24.59 32.45
N ALA A 317 -16.32 24.08 32.17
CA ALA A 317 -15.18 24.87 31.72
C ALA A 317 -15.52 25.67 30.46
N ARG A 318 -16.19 25.05 29.48
CA ARG A 318 -16.62 25.74 28.26
C ARG A 318 -17.56 26.90 28.55
N HIS A 319 -18.53 26.72 29.47
CA HIS A 319 -19.47 27.76 29.83
C HIS A 319 -18.78 28.95 30.50
N TYR A 320 -17.97 28.67 31.52
CA TYR A 320 -17.16 29.67 32.21
C TYR A 320 -16.26 30.45 31.24
N MET A 321 -15.56 29.75 30.34
CA MET A 321 -14.69 30.40 29.36
C MET A 321 -15.45 31.29 28.37
N LEU A 322 -16.68 30.93 27.99
CA LEU A 322 -17.50 31.77 27.12
C LEU A 322 -17.92 33.06 27.83
N GLU A 323 -18.29 32.96 29.10
CA GLU A 323 -18.62 34.12 29.95
C GLU A 323 -17.42 35.06 30.11
N VAL A 324 -16.26 34.52 30.48
CA VAL A 324 -15.01 35.29 30.61
C VAL A 324 -14.66 35.99 29.28
N ASN A 325 -14.75 35.29 28.15
CA ASN A 325 -14.50 35.91 26.84
C ASN A 325 -15.45 37.08 26.55
N GLN A 326 -16.72 37.00 26.96
CA GLN A 326 -17.70 38.08 26.80
C GLN A 326 -17.35 39.28 27.69
N ASN A 327 -16.99 39.03 28.95
CA ASN A 327 -16.60 40.09 29.89
C ASN A 327 -15.37 40.85 29.39
N ILE A 328 -14.33 40.14 28.94
CA ILE A 328 -13.12 40.76 28.34
C ILE A 328 -13.50 41.62 27.13
N ALA A 329 -14.40 41.15 26.26
CA ALA A 329 -14.84 41.91 25.10
C ALA A 329 -15.62 43.18 25.50
N LYS A 330 -16.43 43.11 26.56
CA LYS A 330 -17.18 44.24 27.11
C LYS A 330 -16.23 45.29 27.71
N GLU A 331 -15.25 44.88 28.50
CA GLU A 331 -14.23 45.78 29.08
C GLU A 331 -13.38 46.45 27.99
N ALA A 332 -12.97 45.69 26.97
CA ALA A 332 -12.22 46.25 25.84
C ALA A 332 -13.05 47.29 25.07
N TYR A 333 -14.35 47.04 24.88
CA TYR A 333 -15.27 48.01 24.29
C TYR A 333 -15.41 49.27 25.15
N GLN A 334 -15.64 49.13 26.46
CA GLN A 334 -15.76 50.26 27.38
C GLN A 334 -14.48 51.11 27.41
N THR A 335 -13.31 50.48 27.40
CA THR A 335 -12.02 51.18 27.34
C THR A 335 -11.89 51.97 26.04
N LYS A 336 -12.19 51.36 24.89
CA LYS A 336 -12.19 52.07 23.60
C LYS A 336 -13.19 53.21 23.54
N TYR A 337 -14.38 53.01 24.11
CA TYR A 337 -15.41 54.04 24.20
C TYR A 337 -14.92 55.24 25.02
N LYS A 338 -14.38 55.02 26.22
CA LYS A 338 -13.82 56.09 27.06
C LYS A 338 -12.67 56.83 26.38
N GLN A 339 -11.80 56.13 25.66
CA GLN A 339 -10.72 56.75 24.88
C GLN A 339 -11.25 57.61 23.73
N ALA A 340 -12.27 57.13 23.01
CA ALA A 340 -12.90 57.88 21.93
C ALA A 340 -13.68 59.11 22.45
N GLU A 341 -14.35 58.96 23.58
CA GLU A 341 -15.06 60.02 24.31
C GLU A 341 -14.07 61.10 24.77
N ALA A 342 -12.98 60.72 25.45
CA ALA A 342 -11.92 61.66 25.84
C ALA A 342 -11.33 62.41 24.63
N ALA A 343 -11.04 61.71 23.54
CA ALA A 343 -10.54 62.32 22.31
C ALA A 343 -11.58 63.24 21.63
N ALA A 344 -12.88 62.99 21.79
CA ALA A 344 -13.94 63.89 21.32
C ALA A 344 -14.01 65.14 22.19
N TYR A 345 -13.98 64.99 23.52
CA TYR A 345 -13.92 66.11 24.45
C TYR A 345 -12.72 67.01 24.21
N ASP A 346 -11.51 66.46 24.05
CA ASP A 346 -10.31 67.23 23.75
C ASP A 346 -10.41 68.01 22.44
N ARG A 347 -11.11 67.48 21.42
CA ARG A 347 -11.33 68.17 20.14
C ARG A 347 -12.31 69.34 20.24
N CYS A 348 -13.32 69.23 21.11
CA CYS A 348 -14.35 70.25 21.33
C CYS A 348 -14.04 71.19 22.50
N ARG A 349 -12.98 70.92 23.28
CA ARG A 349 -12.56 71.75 24.40
C ARG A 349 -12.10 73.12 23.89
N PHE A 350 -12.78 74.17 24.33
CA PHE A 350 -12.41 75.55 24.05
C PHE A 350 -10.97 75.82 24.53
N SER A 351 -10.10 76.27 23.62
CA SER A 351 -8.70 76.58 23.91
C SER A 351 -8.39 77.99 23.47
N TRP A 352 -8.05 78.85 24.43
CA TRP A 352 -7.63 80.23 24.19
C TRP A 352 -6.40 80.31 23.28
N GLU A 353 -5.46 79.37 23.38
CA GLU A 353 -4.31 79.31 22.46
C GLU A 353 -4.72 78.95 21.03
N ARG A 354 -5.68 78.02 20.87
CA ARG A 354 -6.17 77.62 19.56
C ARG A 354 -6.97 78.74 18.89
N GLN A 355 -7.79 79.44 19.66
CA GLN A 355 -8.49 80.64 19.18
C GLN A 355 -7.54 81.80 18.90
N ARG A 356 -6.55 82.05 19.75
CA ARG A 356 -5.53 83.08 19.53
C ARG A 356 -4.73 82.82 18.25
N ARG A 357 -4.40 81.57 17.92
CA ARG A 357 -3.75 81.24 16.63
C ARG A 357 -4.65 81.54 15.43
N ILE A 358 -5.93 81.19 15.49
CA ILE A 358 -6.89 81.50 14.42
C ILE A 358 -7.02 83.02 14.26
N TYR A 359 -7.21 83.74 15.37
CA TYR A 359 -7.35 85.20 15.37
C TYR A 359 -6.09 85.91 14.84
N LEU A 360 -4.90 85.46 15.25
CA LEU A 360 -3.63 86.02 14.76
C LEU A 360 -3.34 85.64 13.30
N SER A 361 -3.86 84.53 12.78
CA SER A 361 -3.71 84.15 11.37
C SER A 361 -4.60 84.95 10.41
N GLU A 362 -5.63 85.63 10.94
CA GLU A 362 -6.55 86.49 10.17
C GLU A 362 -6.18 87.98 10.26
N MET A 363 -5.15 88.35 11.03
CA MET A 363 -4.67 89.73 11.07
C MET A 363 -3.81 90.03 9.82
N PRO A 364 -4.07 91.11 9.07
CA PRO A 364 -3.21 91.52 7.96
C PRO A 364 -1.78 91.77 8.47
N GLN A 365 -0.79 91.17 7.81
CA GLN A 365 0.61 91.45 8.10
C GLN A 365 0.90 92.90 7.69
N ALA A 366 1.22 93.74 8.69
CA ALA A 366 1.65 95.13 8.49
C ALA A 366 3.12 95.21 8.09
#